data_AF-A0A933DYW7-F1
#
_entry.id   AF-A0A933DYW7-F1
#
_cell.length_a   1.000
_cell.length_b   1.000
_cell.length_c   1.000
_cell.angle_alpha   90.00
_cell.angle_beta   90.00
_cell.angle_gamma   90.00
#
_symmetry.space_group_name_H-M   'P 1'
#
loop_
_entity.id
_entity.type
_entity.pdbx_description
1 polymer ?
#
loop_
_entity_poly.entity_id
_entity_poly.type
_entity_poly.pdbx_seq_one_letter_code
_entity_poly.pdbx_strand_id
1 'polypeptide(L)'
;MQNEIEWEATIVLLVAVRSELLGVYDRLKKTGHSAESDDPHLLEIFYLRHESVLIRVLLAKLPDPSQGGDAAAWITAYLAEKYRPYIVAMVGLCAGDRNVLTVGDVVVASATVRHDYGKIEKARATPKSFRTAGQSHRAHLVLKHRRTFLKVPDRLAQNLSIFLNARYPAASSKAKTAIKAVPFNVVFGVMSTGNQVVKVSGVFDYLTKQVVSGADGDEYHRALMALEMEAHAVAYAAENSGVPIWLVVKGVCDHANRHKNDEPHHRAFENAFTVLLDVLNEVISNHFLVEENRRTATLNEQKAQAAFQIGNIAEAREAAKIAHSLGRRTVTTRRRFLLGLTQFAEYDVARQTIAEYRQSDAFYDQMTRGVEATIFWRDGQYEAAYRLLPDDVIKGDRNLLYLRAMSELFMVEELWLSTGAAPAMQSQDHIERARDLLRDALAIRRAGEPPWWIMVNLFWVLRLLKARRRTLEQEFKRAEAVLRKVMRENPNKGTPRLYFLLLLATDDRRAAFDAEVEGLIKSSRSVPLALETVDMVYVRLETLYQRDVLRDYGHYWAGICRWLRHVRTIGRLVRPTTATQMQ
;
A
#
# COMPACT_ATOMS: atom_id res chain seq x y z
N MET A 1 15.91 -18.45 5.61
CA MET A 1 15.66 -16.99 5.61
C MET A 1 14.40 -16.76 4.80
N GLN A 2 13.30 -16.34 5.41
CA GLN A 2 12.13 -15.93 4.67
C GLN A 2 12.49 -14.64 3.91
N ASN A 3 12.42 -14.63 2.57
CA ASN A 3 12.78 -13.45 1.76
C ASN A 3 11.97 -12.23 2.20
N GLU A 4 12.62 -11.13 2.56
CA GLU A 4 11.92 -9.90 2.95
C GLU A 4 10.93 -9.47 1.84
N ILE A 5 9.71 -9.05 2.22
CA ILE A 5 8.75 -8.52 1.24
C ILE A 5 9.26 -7.17 0.76
N GLU A 6 9.50 -7.06 -0.54
CA GLU A 6 9.99 -5.84 -1.15
C GLU A 6 8.95 -5.13 -2.02
N TRP A 7 7.90 -5.85 -2.41
CA TRP A 7 6.90 -5.43 -3.37
C TRP A 7 5.49 -5.73 -2.86
N GLU A 8 4.55 -4.86 -3.21
CA GLU A 8 3.12 -5.09 -3.00
C GLU A 8 2.37 -4.87 -4.32
N ALA A 9 1.58 -5.86 -4.71
CA ALA A 9 0.66 -5.78 -5.84
C ALA A 9 -0.78 -5.84 -5.32
N THR A 10 -1.56 -4.81 -5.60
CA THR A 10 -2.99 -4.77 -5.22
C THR A 10 -3.84 -5.36 -6.34
N ILE A 11 -4.71 -6.30 -5.98
CA ILE A 11 -5.63 -7.02 -6.86
C ILE A 11 -7.04 -6.78 -6.37
N VAL A 12 -7.96 -6.39 -7.25
CA VAL A 12 -9.40 -6.49 -6.98
C VAL A 12 -9.88 -7.84 -7.50
N LEU A 13 -10.49 -8.65 -6.64
CA LEU A 13 -11.08 -9.93 -7.01
C LEU A 13 -12.60 -9.86 -6.92
N LEU A 14 -13.26 -10.01 -8.07
CA LEU A 14 -14.70 -9.93 -8.21
C LEU A 14 -15.34 -11.31 -8.35
N VAL A 15 -16.51 -11.44 -7.73
CA VAL A 15 -17.44 -12.58 -7.86
C VAL A 15 -18.87 -12.05 -8.00
N ALA A 16 -19.69 -12.70 -8.80
CA ALA A 16 -21.07 -12.25 -9.04
C ALA A 16 -21.98 -12.68 -7.90
N VAL A 17 -22.03 -13.98 -7.62
CA VAL A 17 -23.04 -14.56 -6.74
C VAL A 17 -22.46 -15.03 -5.40
N ARG A 18 -23.35 -15.22 -4.42
CA ARG A 18 -22.96 -15.60 -3.06
C ARG A 18 -22.23 -16.95 -3.00
N SER A 19 -22.61 -17.92 -3.83
CA SER A 19 -21.94 -19.23 -3.86
C SER A 19 -20.49 -19.13 -4.32
N GLU A 20 -20.20 -18.28 -5.31
CA GLU A 20 -18.84 -18.00 -5.78
C GLU A 20 -18.03 -17.31 -4.68
N LEU A 21 -18.63 -16.33 -4.00
CA LEU A 21 -18.01 -15.64 -2.87
C LEU A 21 -17.60 -16.59 -1.75
N LEU A 22 -18.49 -17.47 -1.32
CA LEU A 22 -18.19 -18.45 -0.27
C LEU A 22 -17.03 -19.37 -0.68
N GLY A 23 -17.02 -19.80 -1.95
CA GLY A 23 -15.92 -20.62 -2.49
C GLY A 23 -14.56 -19.91 -2.50
N VAL A 24 -14.51 -18.62 -2.86
CA VAL A 24 -13.27 -17.81 -2.74
C VAL A 24 -12.87 -17.68 -1.27
N TYR A 25 -13.81 -17.25 -0.44
CA TYR A 25 -13.58 -16.91 0.96
C TYR A 25 -12.97 -18.09 1.74
N ASP A 26 -13.59 -19.26 1.64
CA ASP A 26 -13.16 -20.47 2.36
C ASP A 26 -11.77 -20.94 1.95
N ARG A 27 -11.34 -20.64 0.71
CA ARG A 27 -10.00 -20.98 0.23
C ARG A 27 -8.98 -19.92 0.61
N LEU A 28 -9.28 -18.64 0.41
CA LEU A 28 -8.34 -17.57 0.75
C LEU A 28 -8.02 -17.54 2.25
N LYS A 29 -9.02 -17.80 3.10
CA LYS A 29 -8.85 -17.90 4.55
C LYS A 29 -7.92 -19.04 4.98
N LYS A 30 -7.77 -20.08 4.15
CA LYS A 30 -6.80 -21.17 4.40
C LYS A 30 -5.39 -20.83 3.94
N THR A 31 -5.23 -19.87 3.03
CA THR A 31 -3.95 -19.59 2.36
C THR A 31 -3.18 -18.40 2.91
N GLY A 32 -3.79 -17.55 3.75
CA GLY A 32 -3.11 -16.34 4.18
C GLY A 32 -3.74 -15.63 5.37
N HIS A 33 -3.11 -14.50 5.71
CA HIS A 33 -3.64 -13.52 6.65
C HIS A 33 -4.73 -12.69 5.96
N SER A 34 -5.70 -12.24 6.75
CA SER A 34 -6.78 -11.39 6.28
C SER A 34 -7.05 -10.24 7.24
N ALA A 35 -7.59 -9.16 6.72
CA ALA A 35 -7.92 -7.95 7.45
C ALA A 35 -9.30 -7.45 7.04
N GLU A 36 -10.03 -6.89 8.01
CA GLU A 36 -11.30 -6.23 7.77
C GLU A 36 -11.09 -4.94 6.95
N SER A 37 -12.13 -4.55 6.22
CA SER A 37 -12.17 -3.29 5.48
C SER A 37 -13.33 -2.43 5.96
N ASP A 38 -13.07 -1.13 6.12
CA ASP A 38 -14.12 -0.14 6.39
C ASP A 38 -14.91 0.23 5.12
N ASP A 39 -14.52 -0.28 3.94
CA ASP A 39 -15.27 -0.05 2.71
C ASP A 39 -16.49 -0.97 2.64
N PRO A 40 -17.72 -0.43 2.52
CA PRO A 40 -18.94 -1.23 2.51
C PRO A 40 -19.06 -2.18 1.30
N HIS A 41 -18.23 -2.01 0.28
CA HIS A 41 -18.22 -2.84 -0.92
C HIS A 41 -17.08 -3.87 -0.94
N LEU A 42 -16.17 -3.82 0.03
CA LEU A 42 -15.20 -4.88 0.27
C LEU A 42 -15.71 -5.79 1.38
N LEU A 43 -15.56 -7.10 1.18
CA LEU A 43 -15.86 -8.06 2.23
C LEU A 43 -14.67 -8.25 3.17
N GLU A 44 -13.50 -8.53 2.60
CA GLU A 44 -12.28 -8.78 3.36
C GLU A 44 -11.07 -8.56 2.45
N ILE A 45 -9.94 -8.17 3.05
CA ILE A 45 -8.65 -8.03 2.38
C ILE A 45 -7.80 -9.24 2.72
N PHE A 46 -7.33 -9.97 1.72
CA PHE A 46 -6.44 -11.12 1.92
C PHE A 46 -5.02 -10.80 1.46
N TYR A 47 -4.03 -11.40 2.12
CA TYR A 47 -2.62 -11.24 1.80
C TYR A 47 -2.00 -12.57 1.40
N LEU A 48 -1.62 -12.69 0.13
CA LEU A 48 -0.93 -13.87 -0.40
C LEU A 48 0.53 -13.54 -0.62
N ARG A 49 1.43 -14.36 -0.08
CA ARG A 49 2.87 -14.17 -0.24
C ARG A 49 3.40 -15.04 -1.36
N HIS A 50 4.06 -14.43 -2.32
CA HIS A 50 4.79 -15.12 -3.38
C HIS A 50 6.19 -14.50 -3.53
N GLU A 51 7.21 -15.25 -3.11
CA GLU A 51 8.60 -14.78 -3.06
C GLU A 51 8.78 -13.44 -2.30
N SER A 52 9.16 -12.37 -3.00
CA SER A 52 9.35 -11.00 -2.49
C SER A 52 8.13 -10.09 -2.72
N VAL A 53 7.06 -10.63 -3.31
CA VAL A 53 5.81 -9.92 -3.61
C VAL A 53 4.75 -10.32 -2.60
N LEU A 54 4.12 -9.31 -2.00
CA LEU A 54 2.87 -9.46 -1.26
C LEU A 54 1.71 -9.07 -2.16
N ILE A 55 0.85 -10.03 -2.46
CA ILE A 55 -0.35 -9.82 -3.24
C ILE A 55 -1.48 -9.45 -2.26
N ARG A 56 -1.92 -8.19 -2.30
CA ARG A 56 -3.05 -7.68 -1.52
C ARG A 56 -4.33 -7.87 -2.35
N VAL A 57 -5.18 -8.81 -1.96
CA VAL A 57 -6.43 -9.15 -2.65
C VAL A 57 -7.60 -8.47 -1.96
N LEU A 58 -8.25 -7.54 -2.67
CA LEU A 58 -9.48 -6.87 -2.26
C LEU A 58 -10.67 -7.67 -2.80
N LEU A 59 -11.30 -8.49 -1.94
CA LEU A 59 -12.41 -9.34 -2.35
C LEU A 59 -13.73 -8.57 -2.31
N ALA A 60 -14.42 -8.49 -3.45
CA ALA A 60 -15.73 -7.86 -3.56
C ALA A 60 -16.72 -8.75 -4.31
N LYS A 61 -17.97 -8.73 -3.83
CA LYS A 61 -19.11 -9.29 -4.54
C LYS A 61 -19.80 -8.17 -5.32
N LEU A 62 -20.29 -8.47 -6.52
CA LEU A 62 -21.14 -7.54 -7.26
C LEU A 62 -22.36 -7.09 -6.41
N PRO A 63 -22.71 -5.78 -6.43
CA PRO A 63 -23.89 -5.27 -5.75
C PRO A 63 -25.16 -5.73 -6.46
N ASP A 64 -26.32 -5.56 -5.82
CA ASP A 64 -27.58 -5.93 -6.43
C ASP A 64 -27.97 -4.98 -7.60
N PRO A 65 -28.44 -5.53 -8.74
CA PRO A 65 -28.60 -6.95 -9.05
C PRO A 65 -27.23 -7.63 -9.24
N SER A 66 -26.93 -8.68 -8.47
CA SER A 66 -25.59 -9.27 -8.33
C SER A 66 -25.07 -10.02 -9.57
N GLN A 67 -25.68 -9.79 -10.73
CA GLN A 67 -25.37 -10.40 -12.01
C GLN A 67 -25.60 -9.36 -13.11
N GLY A 68 -24.87 -9.49 -14.21
CA GLY A 68 -24.98 -8.57 -15.34
C GLY A 68 -23.93 -7.47 -15.35
N GLY A 69 -23.83 -6.81 -16.50
CA GLY A 69 -22.78 -5.85 -16.79
C GLY A 69 -22.86 -4.55 -16.00
N ASP A 70 -24.04 -4.11 -15.57
CA ASP A 70 -24.20 -2.81 -14.91
C ASP A 70 -23.55 -2.81 -13.51
N ALA A 71 -23.88 -3.82 -12.69
CA ALA A 71 -23.27 -4.02 -11.38
C ALA A 71 -21.77 -4.30 -11.49
N ALA A 72 -21.36 -5.09 -12.49
CA ALA A 72 -19.95 -5.42 -12.75
C ALA A 72 -19.12 -4.18 -13.09
N ALA A 73 -19.61 -3.34 -14.01
CA ALA A 73 -18.91 -2.13 -14.43
C ALA A 73 -18.81 -1.12 -13.29
N TRP A 74 -19.92 -0.91 -12.56
CA TRP A 74 -19.95 0.05 -11.45
C TRP A 74 -18.95 -0.32 -10.34
N ILE A 75 -18.98 -1.56 -9.84
CA ILE A 75 -18.09 -1.95 -8.74
C ILE A 75 -16.62 -1.95 -9.18
N THR A 76 -16.35 -2.34 -10.42
CA THR A 76 -15.01 -2.30 -11.00
C THR A 76 -14.47 -0.87 -11.04
N ALA A 77 -15.26 0.07 -11.57
CA ALA A 77 -14.86 1.47 -11.66
C ALA A 77 -14.65 2.10 -10.27
N TYR A 78 -15.58 1.86 -9.33
CA TYR A 78 -15.48 2.34 -7.95
C TYR A 78 -14.19 1.87 -7.26
N LEU A 79 -13.90 0.56 -7.33
CA LEU A 79 -12.70 0.00 -6.70
C LEU A 79 -11.43 0.40 -7.45
N ALA A 80 -11.49 0.55 -8.78
CA ALA A 80 -10.36 0.99 -9.58
C ALA A 80 -9.94 2.42 -9.24
N GLU A 81 -10.90 3.34 -9.13
CA GLU A 81 -10.66 4.73 -8.75
C GLU A 81 -10.07 4.83 -7.34
N LYS A 82 -10.67 4.11 -6.39
CA LYS A 82 -10.32 4.18 -4.97
C LYS A 82 -8.98 3.52 -4.64
N TYR A 83 -8.73 2.32 -5.17
CA TYR A 83 -7.59 1.49 -4.79
C TYR A 83 -6.47 1.43 -5.82
N ARG A 84 -6.71 1.91 -7.06
CA ARG A 84 -5.76 1.87 -8.18
C ARG A 84 -5.06 0.51 -8.28
N PRO A 85 -5.83 -0.59 -8.37
CA PRO A 85 -5.25 -1.92 -8.39
C PRO A 85 -4.37 -2.11 -9.62
N TYR A 86 -3.38 -2.98 -9.49
CA TYR A 86 -2.59 -3.42 -10.64
C TYR A 86 -3.42 -4.29 -11.59
N ILE A 87 -4.36 -5.05 -11.03
CA ILE A 87 -5.21 -5.97 -11.77
C ILE A 87 -6.61 -6.00 -11.17
N VAL A 88 -7.61 -6.06 -12.06
CA VAL A 88 -8.97 -6.50 -11.70
C VAL A 88 -9.15 -7.92 -12.23
N ALA A 89 -9.34 -8.87 -11.32
CA ALA A 89 -9.60 -10.26 -11.63
C ALA A 89 -11.08 -10.59 -11.34
N MET A 90 -11.67 -11.46 -12.15
CA MET A 90 -12.99 -12.03 -11.87
C MET A 90 -12.92 -13.56 -11.97
N VAL A 91 -13.51 -14.22 -10.97
CA VAL A 91 -13.77 -15.67 -11.01
C VAL A 91 -15.25 -15.94 -10.91
N GLY A 92 -15.72 -16.97 -11.61
CA GLY A 92 -17.12 -17.37 -11.52
C GLY A 92 -17.46 -18.51 -12.46
N LEU A 93 -18.75 -18.63 -12.78
CA LEU A 93 -19.28 -19.67 -13.65
C LEU A 93 -19.63 -19.16 -15.05
N CYS A 94 -19.60 -20.06 -16.04
CA CYS A 94 -20.04 -19.78 -17.40
C CYS A 94 -20.70 -21.01 -18.05
N ALA A 95 -21.41 -20.76 -19.14
CA ALA A 95 -21.75 -21.81 -20.10
C ALA A 95 -20.59 -22.01 -21.07
N GLY A 96 -20.26 -23.26 -21.41
CA GLY A 96 -19.20 -23.60 -22.38
C GLY A 96 -19.75 -24.27 -23.64
N ASP A 97 -19.03 -24.15 -24.77
CA ASP A 97 -19.41 -24.85 -26.00
C ASP A 97 -19.25 -26.38 -25.82
N ARG A 98 -20.39 -27.09 -25.82
CA ARG A 98 -20.46 -28.55 -25.66
C ARG A 98 -19.65 -29.35 -26.68
N ASN A 99 -19.29 -28.75 -27.82
CA ASN A 99 -18.52 -29.44 -28.85
C ASN A 99 -17.04 -29.59 -28.47
N VAL A 100 -16.55 -28.73 -27.57
CA VAL A 100 -15.12 -28.63 -27.23
C VAL A 100 -14.84 -28.58 -25.71
N LEU A 101 -15.84 -28.29 -24.88
CA LEU A 101 -15.73 -28.19 -23.43
C LEU A 101 -16.72 -29.12 -22.71
N THR A 102 -16.32 -29.56 -21.53
CA THR A 102 -17.12 -30.37 -20.60
C THR A 102 -17.37 -29.63 -19.30
N VAL A 103 -18.41 -30.02 -18.56
CA VAL A 103 -18.73 -29.41 -17.27
C VAL A 103 -17.63 -29.68 -16.24
N GLY A 104 -17.08 -28.59 -15.69
CA GLY A 104 -15.90 -28.61 -14.81
C GLY A 104 -14.62 -28.13 -15.50
N ASP A 105 -14.59 -28.01 -16.83
CA ASP A 105 -13.48 -27.35 -17.54
C ASP A 105 -13.43 -25.86 -17.19
N VAL A 106 -12.27 -25.25 -17.42
CA VAL A 106 -12.01 -23.84 -17.10
C VAL A 106 -11.69 -23.09 -18.37
N VAL A 107 -12.29 -21.90 -18.51
CA VAL A 107 -11.97 -20.96 -19.58
C VAL A 107 -11.29 -19.74 -18.97
N VAL A 108 -10.11 -19.40 -19.48
CA VAL A 108 -9.40 -18.16 -19.21
C VAL A 108 -9.63 -17.22 -20.40
N ALA A 109 -10.09 -16.01 -20.14
CA ALA A 109 -10.45 -15.08 -21.20
C ALA A 109 -9.21 -14.58 -21.95
N SER A 110 -9.12 -14.85 -23.25
CA SER A 110 -8.15 -14.20 -24.16
C SER A 110 -8.68 -12.89 -24.73
N ALA A 111 -10.00 -12.79 -24.81
CA ALA A 111 -10.74 -11.59 -25.14
C ALA A 111 -12.17 -11.67 -24.59
N THR A 112 -12.83 -10.53 -24.45
CA THR A 112 -14.25 -10.43 -24.10
C THR A 112 -15.02 -9.63 -25.15
N VAL A 113 -16.31 -9.95 -25.32
CA VAL A 113 -17.20 -9.26 -26.25
C VAL A 113 -18.63 -9.24 -25.77
N ARG A 114 -19.41 -8.24 -26.15
CA ARG A 114 -20.86 -8.21 -25.87
C ARG A 114 -21.66 -8.88 -26.99
N HIS A 115 -22.47 -9.88 -26.63
CA HIS A 115 -23.47 -10.44 -27.56
C HIS A 115 -24.84 -9.76 -27.46
N ASP A 116 -25.07 -8.92 -26.44
CA ASP A 116 -26.32 -8.17 -26.28
C ASP A 116 -26.22 -6.73 -26.82
N TYR A 117 -25.04 -6.31 -27.26
CA TYR A 117 -24.80 -4.99 -27.82
C TYR A 117 -25.01 -4.98 -29.34
N GLY A 118 -26.05 -4.27 -29.77
CA GLY A 118 -26.41 -4.20 -31.17
C GLY A 118 -27.75 -3.54 -31.38
N LYS A 119 -28.28 -3.74 -32.59
CA LYS A 119 -29.60 -3.28 -32.99
C LYS A 119 -30.47 -4.49 -33.28
N ILE A 120 -31.65 -4.57 -32.68
CA ILE A 120 -32.65 -5.57 -33.07
C ILE A 120 -33.34 -5.06 -34.33
N GLU A 121 -33.28 -5.84 -35.41
CA GLU A 121 -33.95 -5.53 -36.68
C GLU A 121 -34.95 -6.63 -37.04
N LYS A 122 -36.06 -6.25 -37.68
CA LYS A 122 -36.97 -7.22 -38.29
C LYS A 122 -36.22 -7.94 -39.40
N ALA A 123 -36.24 -9.28 -39.43
CA ALA A 123 -35.67 -10.00 -40.56
C ALA A 123 -36.39 -9.53 -41.83
N ARG A 124 -35.63 -9.02 -42.81
CA ARG A 124 -36.20 -8.68 -44.13
C ARG A 124 -36.84 -9.95 -44.67
N ALA A 125 -38.17 -9.91 -44.88
CA ALA A 125 -38.83 -10.94 -45.66
C ALA A 125 -38.12 -10.99 -47.03
N THR A 126 -37.61 -12.14 -47.42
CA THR A 126 -37.07 -12.34 -48.77
C THR A 126 -38.16 -11.97 -49.78
N PRO A 127 -37.92 -11.11 -50.79
CA PRO A 127 -38.98 -10.60 -51.66
C PRO A 127 -39.61 -11.61 -52.63
N LYS A 128 -39.42 -12.92 -52.46
CA LYS A 128 -39.84 -13.95 -53.43
C LYS A 128 -40.50 -15.19 -52.83
N SER A 129 -41.27 -15.04 -51.77
CA SER A 129 -42.33 -16.02 -51.51
C SER A 129 -43.56 -15.32 -50.96
N PHE A 130 -44.65 -15.38 -51.72
CA PHE A 130 -45.99 -15.18 -51.21
C PHE A 130 -46.13 -15.99 -49.91
N ARG A 131 -46.45 -15.31 -48.80
CA ARG A 131 -46.66 -15.95 -47.51
C ARG A 131 -48.08 -15.63 -47.06
N THR A 132 -48.89 -16.67 -46.96
CA THR A 132 -50.20 -16.72 -46.31
C THR A 132 -50.12 -16.28 -44.86
N ALA A 133 -51.21 -15.69 -44.35
CA ALA A 133 -51.34 -15.21 -42.98
C ALA A 133 -50.96 -16.29 -41.96
N GLY A 134 -50.06 -15.96 -41.03
CA GLY A 134 -49.67 -16.84 -39.92
C GLY A 134 -48.18 -16.91 -39.59
N GLN A 135 -47.30 -16.24 -40.33
CA GLN A 135 -45.85 -16.34 -40.06
C GLN A 135 -45.34 -15.24 -39.14
N SER A 136 -44.94 -15.68 -37.95
CA SER A 136 -44.21 -14.92 -36.94
C SER A 136 -43.01 -14.19 -37.56
N HIS A 137 -43.01 -12.87 -37.41
CA HIS A 137 -41.87 -12.04 -37.75
C HIS A 137 -40.67 -12.47 -36.91
N ARG A 138 -39.66 -13.10 -37.53
CA ARG A 138 -38.39 -13.36 -36.86
C ARG A 138 -37.63 -12.04 -36.74
N ALA A 139 -37.39 -11.56 -35.53
CA ALA A 139 -36.41 -10.52 -35.29
C ALA A 139 -35.00 -11.13 -35.36
N HIS A 140 -34.03 -10.41 -35.89
CA HIS A 140 -32.62 -10.79 -35.84
C HIS A 140 -31.84 -9.67 -35.15
N LEU A 141 -30.86 -10.04 -34.35
CA LEU A 141 -29.98 -9.11 -33.69
C LEU A 141 -28.81 -8.79 -34.63
N VAL A 142 -28.71 -7.54 -35.07
CA VAL A 142 -27.57 -7.01 -35.82
C VAL A 142 -26.56 -6.52 -34.81
N LEU A 143 -25.48 -7.28 -34.69
CA LEU A 143 -24.48 -7.05 -33.65
C LEU A 143 -23.37 -6.13 -34.14
N LYS A 144 -22.88 -5.24 -33.27
CA LYS A 144 -21.81 -4.27 -33.59
C LYS A 144 -20.47 -4.66 -32.95
N HIS A 145 -20.05 -5.91 -33.17
CA HIS A 145 -18.97 -6.56 -32.41
C HIS A 145 -17.59 -5.92 -32.51
N ARG A 146 -17.20 -5.37 -33.66
CA ARG A 146 -15.87 -4.75 -33.83
C ARG A 146 -15.60 -3.60 -32.85
N ARG A 147 -16.65 -3.00 -32.27
CA ARG A 147 -16.51 -1.90 -31.30
C ARG A 147 -16.52 -2.35 -29.84
N THR A 148 -16.76 -3.64 -29.58
CA THR A 148 -16.90 -4.19 -28.23
C THR A 148 -15.96 -5.36 -27.99
N PHE A 149 -14.90 -5.52 -28.80
CA PHE A 149 -13.96 -6.62 -28.63
C PHE A 149 -12.75 -6.12 -27.82
N LEU A 150 -12.56 -6.65 -26.61
CA LEU A 150 -11.47 -6.26 -25.73
C LEU A 150 -10.51 -7.44 -25.57
N LYS A 151 -9.23 -7.25 -25.92
CA LYS A 151 -8.19 -8.27 -25.85
C LYS A 151 -7.34 -8.07 -24.60
N VAL A 152 -6.91 -9.17 -23.99
CA VAL A 152 -5.84 -9.11 -22.99
C VAL A 152 -4.56 -8.61 -23.68
N PRO A 153 -3.71 -7.78 -23.04
CA PRO A 153 -2.47 -7.29 -23.64
C PRO A 153 -1.58 -8.42 -24.19
N ASP A 154 -1.00 -8.23 -25.38
CA ASP A 154 -0.30 -9.30 -26.13
C ASP A 154 0.78 -10.03 -25.34
N ARG A 155 1.62 -9.28 -24.60
CA ARG A 155 2.67 -9.87 -23.75
C ARG A 155 2.10 -10.73 -22.64
N LEU A 156 1.00 -10.30 -22.01
CA LEU A 156 0.32 -11.07 -20.99
C LEU A 156 -0.36 -12.30 -21.61
N ALA A 157 -1.01 -12.15 -22.77
CA ALA A 157 -1.62 -13.25 -23.50
C ALA A 157 -0.60 -14.35 -23.87
N GLN A 158 0.60 -13.96 -24.31
CA GLN A 158 1.71 -14.89 -24.57
C GLN A 158 2.14 -15.63 -23.31
N ASN A 159 2.35 -14.91 -22.20
CA ASN A 159 2.77 -15.52 -20.93
C ASN A 159 1.70 -16.47 -20.37
N LEU A 160 0.42 -16.08 -20.44
CA LEU A 160 -0.70 -16.93 -20.05
C LEU A 160 -0.75 -18.20 -20.90
N SER A 161 -0.64 -18.08 -22.22
CA SER A 161 -0.64 -19.23 -23.14
C SER A 161 0.48 -20.22 -22.80
N ILE A 162 1.72 -19.74 -22.64
CA ILE A 162 2.88 -20.58 -22.28
C ILE A 162 2.64 -21.28 -20.94
N PHE A 163 2.22 -20.52 -19.92
CA PHE A 163 1.98 -21.05 -18.58
C PHE A 163 0.87 -22.11 -18.57
N LEU A 164 -0.29 -21.81 -19.15
CA LEU A 164 -1.43 -22.70 -19.17
C LEU A 164 -1.13 -24.00 -19.92
N ASN A 165 -0.44 -23.93 -21.07
CA ASN A 165 -0.05 -25.12 -21.83
C ASN A 165 0.96 -26.01 -21.08
N ALA A 166 1.88 -25.41 -20.31
CA ALA A 166 2.85 -26.15 -19.53
C ALA A 166 2.24 -26.76 -18.25
N ARG A 167 1.37 -26.01 -17.57
CA ARG A 167 0.78 -26.38 -16.27
C ARG A 167 -0.43 -27.29 -16.40
N TYR A 168 -1.25 -27.08 -17.43
CA TYR A 168 -2.51 -27.76 -17.70
C TYR A 168 -2.51 -28.35 -19.12
N PRO A 169 -1.59 -29.31 -19.43
CA PRO A 169 -1.49 -29.88 -20.76
C PRO A 169 -2.79 -30.62 -21.14
N ALA A 170 -3.23 -30.46 -22.40
CA ALA A 170 -4.39 -31.17 -22.91
C ALA A 170 -4.20 -32.70 -22.79
N ALA A 171 -5.27 -33.39 -22.38
CA ALA A 171 -5.30 -34.84 -22.16
C ALA A 171 -4.95 -35.70 -23.40
N SER A 172 -4.87 -35.08 -24.60
CA SER A 172 -4.48 -35.72 -25.86
C SER A 172 -2.97 -35.81 -26.10
N SER A 173 -2.14 -35.21 -25.25
CA SER A 173 -0.69 -35.24 -25.41
C SER A 173 -0.11 -36.58 -24.95
N LYS A 174 0.53 -37.31 -25.87
CA LYS A 174 1.24 -38.60 -25.64
C LYS A 174 2.48 -38.47 -24.72
N ALA A 175 2.53 -37.51 -23.80
CA ALA A 175 3.65 -37.28 -22.91
C ALA A 175 3.45 -38.07 -21.60
N LYS A 176 4.09 -39.24 -21.51
CA LYS A 176 4.25 -40.04 -20.29
C LYS A 176 5.23 -39.38 -19.31
N THR A 177 4.91 -38.19 -18.81
CA THR A 177 5.72 -37.55 -17.75
C THR A 177 4.82 -37.12 -16.60
N ALA A 178 5.24 -37.51 -15.40
CA ALA A 178 4.47 -37.60 -14.16
C ALA A 178 4.14 -36.24 -13.52
N ILE A 179 3.47 -35.35 -14.24
CA ILE A 179 2.72 -34.26 -13.62
C ILE A 179 1.32 -34.82 -13.35
N LYS A 180 0.86 -34.80 -12.08
CA LYS A 180 -0.50 -35.22 -11.71
C LYS A 180 -1.49 -34.50 -12.64
N ALA A 181 -2.02 -35.20 -13.63
CA ALA A 181 -2.98 -34.65 -14.58
C ALA A 181 -4.19 -34.17 -13.78
N VAL A 182 -4.44 -32.86 -13.83
CA VAL A 182 -5.61 -32.25 -13.21
C VAL A 182 -6.84 -32.76 -13.97
N PRO A 183 -7.95 -33.17 -13.32
CA PRO A 183 -9.04 -33.90 -13.98
C PRO A 183 -9.96 -33.03 -14.85
N PHE A 184 -9.48 -31.88 -15.34
CA PHE A 184 -10.23 -30.93 -16.14
C PHE A 184 -9.30 -30.22 -17.14
N ASN A 185 -9.87 -29.75 -18.26
CA ASN A 185 -9.16 -28.98 -19.27
C ASN A 185 -9.18 -27.49 -18.93
N VAL A 186 -8.12 -26.79 -19.33
CA VAL A 186 -8.06 -25.32 -19.27
C VAL A 186 -7.88 -24.78 -20.68
N VAL A 187 -8.77 -23.89 -21.12
CA VAL A 187 -8.74 -23.29 -22.46
C VAL A 187 -8.58 -21.77 -22.34
N PHE A 188 -7.69 -21.21 -23.16
CA PHE A 188 -7.52 -19.78 -23.32
C PHE A 188 -8.30 -19.31 -24.56
N GLY A 189 -9.38 -18.54 -24.38
CA GLY A 189 -10.31 -18.25 -25.47
C GLY A 189 -11.28 -17.10 -25.24
N VAL A 190 -12.07 -16.79 -26.28
CA VAL A 190 -13.00 -15.65 -26.25
C VAL A 190 -14.20 -15.96 -25.36
N MET A 191 -14.55 -15.03 -24.47
CA MET A 191 -15.80 -15.06 -23.70
C MET A 191 -16.79 -14.02 -24.25
N SER A 192 -18.07 -14.35 -24.27
CA SER A 192 -19.11 -13.41 -24.64
C SER A 192 -20.09 -13.16 -23.50
N THR A 193 -20.34 -11.88 -23.28
CA THR A 193 -21.08 -11.32 -22.15
C THR A 193 -22.40 -10.73 -22.60
N GLY A 194 -23.44 -10.91 -21.78
CA GLY A 194 -24.70 -10.19 -21.96
C GLY A 194 -25.58 -10.25 -20.71
N ASN A 195 -26.53 -9.34 -20.58
CA ASN A 195 -27.36 -9.20 -19.37
C ASN A 195 -28.48 -10.26 -19.26
N GLN A 196 -28.38 -11.38 -19.98
CA GLN A 196 -29.42 -12.42 -20.04
C GLN A 196 -28.82 -13.81 -19.86
N VAL A 197 -29.51 -14.65 -19.10
CA VAL A 197 -29.19 -16.08 -19.04
C VAL A 197 -29.62 -16.73 -20.36
N VAL A 198 -28.66 -17.26 -21.11
CA VAL A 198 -28.88 -17.84 -22.44
C VAL A 198 -29.20 -19.34 -22.33
N LYS A 199 -30.34 -19.77 -22.87
CA LYS A 199 -30.78 -21.19 -22.93
C LYS A 199 -31.25 -21.57 -24.34
N VAL A 200 -30.39 -21.36 -25.32
CA VAL A 200 -30.69 -21.55 -26.74
C VAL A 200 -29.69 -22.52 -27.37
N SER A 201 -30.16 -23.71 -27.75
CA SER A 201 -29.32 -24.68 -28.46
C SER A 201 -28.76 -24.10 -29.76
N GLY A 202 -27.48 -24.33 -30.04
CA GLY A 202 -26.79 -23.80 -31.22
C GLY A 202 -26.38 -22.32 -31.11
N VAL A 203 -26.51 -21.70 -29.93
CA VAL A 203 -26.14 -20.30 -29.72
C VAL A 203 -24.64 -20.05 -29.90
N PHE A 204 -23.77 -21.00 -29.52
CA PHE A 204 -22.32 -20.89 -29.73
C PHE A 204 -21.96 -20.83 -31.22
N ASP A 205 -22.56 -21.70 -32.05
CA ASP A 205 -22.35 -21.66 -33.51
C ASP A 205 -22.85 -20.35 -34.11
N TYR A 206 -24.01 -19.88 -33.66
CA TYR A 206 -24.59 -18.61 -34.11
C TYR A 206 -23.68 -17.44 -33.74
N LEU A 207 -23.29 -17.32 -32.48
CA LEU A 207 -22.47 -16.21 -32.00
C LEU A 207 -21.06 -16.28 -32.56
N THR A 208 -20.43 -17.45 -32.68
CA THR A 208 -19.10 -17.58 -33.33
C THR A 208 -19.12 -17.03 -34.75
N LYS A 209 -20.16 -17.36 -35.53
CA LYS A 209 -20.33 -16.84 -36.90
C LYS A 209 -20.59 -15.34 -36.98
N GLN A 210 -21.08 -14.71 -35.91
CA GLN A 210 -21.36 -13.27 -35.88
C GLN A 210 -20.18 -12.48 -35.28
N VAL A 211 -19.62 -12.98 -34.18
CA VAL A 211 -18.65 -12.33 -33.30
C VAL A 211 -17.21 -12.54 -33.77
N VAL A 212 -16.86 -13.77 -34.16
CA VAL A 212 -15.46 -14.21 -34.30
C VAL A 212 -15.00 -14.22 -35.75
N SER A 213 -15.90 -14.53 -36.69
CA SER A 213 -15.62 -14.54 -38.14
C SER A 213 -15.29 -13.16 -38.74
N GLY A 214 -15.47 -12.06 -37.99
CA GLY A 214 -15.23 -10.68 -38.44
C GLY A 214 -14.08 -9.96 -37.74
N ALA A 215 -13.38 -10.61 -36.80
CA ALA A 215 -12.20 -10.11 -36.10
C ALA A 215 -10.93 -10.70 -36.74
N ASP A 216 -9.86 -9.91 -36.87
CA ASP A 216 -8.56 -10.39 -37.37
C ASP A 216 -8.05 -11.48 -36.41
N GLY A 217 -8.26 -12.74 -36.79
CA GLY A 217 -8.17 -13.89 -35.89
C GLY A 217 -6.74 -14.38 -35.73
N ASP A 218 -6.05 -13.86 -34.73
CA ASP A 218 -4.83 -14.48 -34.19
C ASP A 218 -5.15 -15.83 -33.54
N GLU A 219 -4.12 -16.61 -33.17
CA GLU A 219 -4.27 -18.00 -32.72
C GLU A 219 -5.33 -18.21 -31.61
N TYR A 220 -5.44 -17.25 -30.69
CA TYR A 220 -6.26 -17.31 -29.48
C TYR A 220 -7.70 -16.79 -29.62
N HIS A 221 -8.04 -16.16 -30.76
CA HIS A 221 -9.31 -15.46 -30.96
C HIS A 221 -10.19 -16.08 -32.04
N ARG A 222 -9.98 -17.36 -32.38
CA ARG A 222 -10.64 -18.05 -33.51
C ARG A 222 -12.00 -18.67 -33.18
N ALA A 223 -12.34 -18.85 -31.91
CA ALA A 223 -13.61 -19.43 -31.49
C ALA A 223 -14.12 -18.83 -30.18
N LEU A 224 -15.44 -18.78 -30.04
CA LEU A 224 -16.12 -18.40 -28.81
C LEU A 224 -16.19 -19.63 -27.88
N MET A 225 -15.60 -19.52 -26.69
CA MET A 225 -15.50 -20.65 -25.77
C MET A 225 -16.54 -20.60 -24.66
N ALA A 226 -16.94 -19.40 -24.22
CA ALA A 226 -17.85 -19.25 -23.08
C ALA A 226 -18.91 -18.16 -23.26
N LEU A 227 -20.07 -18.35 -22.61
CA LEU A 227 -21.12 -17.36 -22.41
C LEU A 227 -21.33 -17.10 -20.92
N GLU A 228 -21.39 -15.82 -20.54
CA GLU A 228 -21.62 -15.38 -19.16
C GLU A 228 -22.21 -13.95 -19.14
N MET A 229 -22.28 -13.31 -17.96
CA MET A 229 -23.04 -12.08 -17.76
C MET A 229 -22.23 -10.86 -17.29
N GLU A 230 -20.92 -10.96 -17.02
CA GLU A 230 -20.14 -9.87 -16.38
C GLU A 230 -18.78 -9.53 -17.03
N ALA A 231 -18.09 -10.51 -17.63
CA ALA A 231 -16.67 -10.45 -17.98
C ALA A 231 -16.29 -9.21 -18.83
N HIS A 232 -17.07 -8.92 -19.87
CA HIS A 232 -16.83 -7.76 -20.72
C HIS A 232 -17.00 -6.44 -19.98
N ALA A 233 -17.96 -6.34 -19.07
CA ALA A 233 -18.19 -5.13 -18.31
C ALA A 233 -17.05 -4.86 -17.31
N VAL A 234 -16.52 -5.92 -16.68
CA VAL A 234 -15.31 -5.85 -15.85
C VAL A 234 -14.12 -5.37 -16.69
N ALA A 235 -13.86 -6.01 -17.83
CA ALA A 235 -12.76 -5.63 -18.72
C ALA A 235 -12.88 -4.17 -19.20
N TYR A 236 -14.07 -3.78 -19.66
CA TYR A 236 -14.35 -2.43 -20.13
C TYR A 236 -14.14 -1.38 -19.03
N ALA A 237 -14.69 -1.60 -17.83
CA ALA A 237 -14.53 -0.67 -16.72
C ALA A 237 -13.06 -0.58 -16.24
N ALA A 238 -12.34 -1.71 -16.21
CA ALA A 238 -10.92 -1.74 -15.85
C ALA A 238 -10.07 -0.91 -16.83
N GLU A 239 -10.21 -1.12 -18.14
CA GLU A 239 -9.47 -0.36 -19.16
C GLU A 239 -9.80 1.14 -19.11
N ASN A 240 -11.08 1.51 -18.98
CA ASN A 240 -11.49 2.91 -18.92
C ASN A 240 -11.13 3.59 -17.59
N SER A 241 -10.83 2.82 -16.55
CA SER A 241 -10.33 3.33 -15.26
C SER A 241 -8.80 3.37 -15.18
N GLY A 242 -8.09 3.00 -16.25
CA GLY A 242 -6.63 2.97 -16.29
C GLY A 242 -6.01 1.83 -15.48
N VAL A 243 -6.76 0.76 -15.19
CA VAL A 243 -6.20 -0.45 -14.57
C VAL A 243 -5.28 -1.14 -15.58
N PRO A 244 -4.03 -1.48 -15.22
CA PRO A 244 -3.07 -2.06 -16.16
C PRO A 244 -3.51 -3.39 -16.78
N ILE A 245 -4.21 -4.23 -16.01
CA ILE A 245 -4.56 -5.60 -16.40
C ILE A 245 -5.98 -5.93 -15.93
N TRP A 246 -6.72 -6.64 -16.78
CA TRP A 246 -7.89 -7.40 -16.36
C TRP A 246 -7.69 -8.89 -16.64
N LEU A 247 -8.30 -9.74 -15.82
CA LEU A 247 -8.24 -11.20 -15.96
C LEU A 247 -9.59 -11.80 -15.60
N VAL A 248 -10.12 -12.68 -16.45
CA VAL A 248 -11.36 -13.40 -16.17
C VAL A 248 -11.14 -14.89 -16.33
N VAL A 249 -11.47 -15.65 -15.28
CA VAL A 249 -11.36 -17.11 -15.24
C VAL A 249 -12.71 -17.69 -14.83
N LYS A 250 -13.31 -18.50 -15.69
CA LYS A 250 -14.66 -19.04 -15.45
C LYS A 250 -14.68 -20.56 -15.54
N GLY A 251 -15.43 -21.19 -14.65
CA GLY A 251 -15.68 -22.63 -14.67
C GLY A 251 -16.94 -22.95 -15.46
N VAL A 252 -16.87 -23.95 -16.34
CA VAL A 252 -18.01 -24.38 -17.15
C VAL A 252 -19.01 -25.13 -16.27
N CYS A 253 -20.18 -24.54 -16.01
CA CYS A 253 -21.26 -25.17 -15.23
C CYS A 253 -22.35 -25.80 -16.11
N ASP A 254 -22.55 -25.28 -17.32
CA ASP A 254 -23.54 -25.77 -18.28
C ASP A 254 -23.13 -25.49 -19.74
N HIS A 255 -24.04 -25.72 -20.69
CA HIS A 255 -23.82 -25.55 -22.12
C HIS A 255 -24.84 -24.62 -22.82
N ALA A 256 -25.46 -23.70 -22.09
CA ALA A 256 -26.47 -22.76 -22.57
C ALA A 256 -27.64 -23.43 -23.31
N ASN A 257 -27.97 -24.66 -22.93
CA ASN A 257 -29.08 -25.43 -23.50
C ASN A 257 -30.25 -25.52 -22.50
N ARG A 258 -31.33 -26.20 -22.88
CA ARG A 258 -32.54 -26.28 -22.03
C ARG A 258 -32.43 -27.24 -20.85
N HIS A 259 -31.39 -28.08 -20.79
CA HIS A 259 -31.22 -29.08 -19.73
C HIS A 259 -30.46 -28.46 -18.56
N LYS A 260 -31.01 -28.57 -17.35
CA LYS A 260 -30.39 -28.04 -16.12
C LYS A 260 -29.92 -29.20 -15.25
N ASN A 261 -28.67 -29.13 -14.79
CA ASN A 261 -28.22 -29.86 -13.61
C ASN A 261 -27.35 -28.90 -12.79
N ASP A 262 -27.77 -28.58 -11.55
CA ASP A 262 -27.12 -27.59 -10.69
C ASP A 262 -25.96 -28.19 -9.86
N GLU A 263 -25.90 -29.52 -9.76
CA GLU A 263 -24.90 -30.27 -9.00
C GLU A 263 -23.42 -29.98 -9.36
N PRO A 264 -23.05 -29.68 -10.63
CA PRO A 264 -21.65 -29.46 -10.99
C PRO A 264 -21.06 -28.08 -10.64
N HIS A 265 -21.87 -27.14 -10.17
CA HIS A 265 -21.46 -25.73 -10.02
C HIS A 265 -20.30 -25.54 -9.06
N HIS A 266 -20.30 -26.26 -7.94
CA HIS A 266 -19.22 -26.16 -6.93
C HIS A 266 -17.87 -26.58 -7.53
N ARG A 267 -17.81 -27.74 -8.19
CA ARG A 267 -16.58 -28.26 -8.80
C ARG A 267 -16.05 -27.35 -9.90
N ALA A 268 -16.93 -26.86 -10.78
CA ALA A 268 -16.54 -25.94 -11.84
C ALA A 268 -15.93 -24.65 -11.28
N PHE A 269 -16.55 -24.09 -10.24
CA PHE A 269 -16.02 -22.92 -9.56
C PHE A 269 -14.66 -23.20 -8.91
N GLU A 270 -14.53 -24.32 -8.19
CA GLU A 270 -13.28 -24.72 -7.53
C GLU A 270 -12.11 -24.89 -8.50
N ASN A 271 -12.37 -25.45 -9.67
CA ASN A 271 -11.38 -25.60 -10.73
C ASN A 271 -10.96 -24.22 -11.25
N ALA A 272 -11.93 -23.34 -11.54
CA ALA A 272 -11.65 -21.98 -12.01
C ALA A 272 -10.84 -21.16 -11.00
N PHE A 273 -11.18 -21.26 -9.71
CA PHE A 273 -10.45 -20.54 -8.67
C PHE A 273 -9.04 -21.09 -8.46
N THR A 274 -8.85 -22.40 -8.60
CA THR A 274 -7.51 -23.03 -8.61
C THR A 274 -6.64 -22.46 -9.74
N VAL A 275 -7.19 -22.41 -10.95
CA VAL A 275 -6.48 -21.85 -12.12
C VAL A 275 -6.19 -20.37 -11.91
N LEU A 276 -7.13 -19.60 -11.36
CA LEU A 276 -6.90 -18.18 -11.06
C LEU A 276 -5.73 -18.00 -10.08
N LEU A 277 -5.70 -18.75 -8.97
CA LEU A 277 -4.60 -18.64 -7.99
C LEU A 277 -3.24 -19.00 -8.60
N ASP A 278 -3.19 -20.05 -9.42
CA ASP A 278 -1.98 -20.45 -10.15
C ASP A 278 -1.52 -19.31 -11.08
N VAL A 279 -2.43 -18.70 -11.84
CA VAL A 279 -2.14 -17.55 -12.73
C VAL A 279 -1.69 -16.31 -11.94
N LEU A 280 -2.36 -15.99 -10.82
CA LEU A 280 -2.00 -14.85 -9.99
C LEU A 280 -0.58 -15.00 -9.42
N ASN A 281 -0.26 -16.18 -8.89
CA ASN A 281 1.04 -16.45 -8.30
C ASN A 281 2.15 -16.45 -9.35
N GLU A 282 2.00 -17.20 -10.45
CA GLU A 282 3.10 -17.48 -11.37
C GLU A 282 3.19 -16.49 -12.54
N VAL A 283 2.05 -16.05 -13.09
CA VAL A 283 2.04 -15.17 -14.26
C VAL A 283 1.95 -13.71 -13.84
N ILE A 284 1.01 -13.37 -12.97
CA ILE A 284 0.76 -11.97 -12.59
C ILE A 284 1.88 -11.45 -11.69
N SER A 285 2.38 -12.20 -10.70
CA SER A 285 3.53 -11.75 -9.90
C SER A 285 4.75 -11.46 -10.78
N ASN A 286 5.06 -12.34 -11.73
CA ASN A 286 6.18 -12.16 -12.66
C ASN A 286 5.94 -11.00 -13.64
N HIS A 287 4.70 -10.81 -14.10
CA HIS A 287 4.33 -9.67 -14.94
C HIS A 287 4.36 -8.34 -14.17
N PHE A 288 3.97 -8.35 -12.90
CA PHE A 288 4.08 -7.19 -12.01
C PHE A 288 5.55 -6.77 -11.82
N LEU A 289 6.43 -7.75 -11.70
CA LEU A 289 7.87 -7.55 -11.59
C LEU A 289 8.58 -7.22 -12.93
N VAL A 290 7.85 -6.91 -14.00
CA VAL A 290 8.44 -6.50 -15.30
C VAL A 290 9.46 -5.37 -15.11
N GLU A 291 10.57 -5.49 -15.83
CA GLU A 291 11.80 -4.72 -15.60
C GLU A 291 11.63 -3.20 -15.57
N GLU A 292 10.73 -2.62 -16.35
CA GLU A 292 10.62 -1.16 -16.48
C GLU A 292 10.06 -0.47 -15.23
N ASN A 293 8.96 -1.00 -14.67
CA ASN A 293 8.40 -0.51 -13.41
C ASN A 293 9.34 -0.79 -12.25
N ARG A 294 9.97 -1.98 -12.23
CA ARG A 294 10.97 -2.33 -11.24
C ARG A 294 12.15 -1.37 -11.27
N ARG A 295 12.68 -1.06 -12.46
CA ARG A 295 13.79 -0.13 -12.65
C ARG A 295 13.43 1.27 -12.21
N THR A 296 12.25 1.76 -12.60
CA THR A 296 11.78 3.11 -12.23
C THR A 296 11.59 3.24 -10.72
N ALA A 297 10.95 2.26 -10.08
CA ALA A 297 10.76 2.27 -8.63
C ALA A 297 12.10 2.14 -7.87
N THR A 298 13.01 1.28 -8.33
CA THR A 298 14.35 1.13 -7.73
C THR A 298 15.19 2.39 -7.88
N LEU A 299 15.16 3.04 -9.05
CA LEU A 299 15.85 4.31 -9.28
C LEU A 299 15.30 5.41 -8.35
N ASN A 300 13.99 5.47 -8.16
CA ASN A 300 13.36 6.42 -7.25
C ASN A 300 13.68 6.12 -5.78
N GLU A 301 13.79 4.86 -5.36
CA GLU A 301 14.27 4.48 -4.02
C GLU A 301 15.71 4.95 -3.78
N GLN A 302 16.61 4.74 -4.76
CA GLN A 302 17.99 5.21 -4.70
C GLN A 302 18.07 6.74 -4.66
N LYS A 303 17.28 7.42 -5.50
CA LYS A 303 17.16 8.88 -5.51
C LYS A 303 16.65 9.41 -4.16
N ALA A 304 15.65 8.76 -3.59
CA ALA A 304 15.12 9.12 -2.28
C ALA A 304 16.18 9.03 -1.18
N GLN A 305 16.97 7.96 -1.21
CA GLN A 305 18.06 7.74 -0.26
C GLN A 305 19.19 8.76 -0.43
N ALA A 306 19.62 9.04 -1.66
CA ALA A 306 20.66 10.03 -1.96
C ALA A 306 20.23 11.45 -1.56
N ALA A 307 19.01 11.86 -1.92
CA ALA A 307 18.43 13.15 -1.56
C ALA A 307 18.34 13.33 -0.02
N PHE A 308 17.93 12.27 0.71
CA PHE A 308 17.90 12.31 2.17
C PHE A 308 19.29 12.49 2.78
N GLN A 309 20.31 11.80 2.26
CA GLN A 309 21.67 11.88 2.78
C GLN A 309 22.23 13.31 2.72
N ILE A 310 21.96 14.03 1.63
CA ILE A 310 22.39 15.43 1.44
C ILE A 310 21.46 16.46 2.09
N GLY A 311 20.35 16.02 2.72
CA GLY A 311 19.40 16.87 3.43
C GLY A 311 18.29 17.48 2.55
N ASN A 312 18.10 17.02 1.31
CA ASN A 312 16.98 17.44 0.45
C ASN A 312 15.73 16.59 0.74
N ILE A 313 15.04 16.93 1.83
CA ILE A 313 13.86 16.18 2.32
C ILE A 313 12.70 16.19 1.31
N ALA A 314 12.49 17.30 0.60
CA ALA A 314 11.42 17.43 -0.38
C ALA A 314 11.59 16.42 -1.52
N GLU A 315 12.78 16.39 -2.12
CA GLU A 315 13.10 15.45 -3.19
C GLU A 315 13.09 14.00 -2.69
N ALA A 316 13.58 13.77 -1.47
CA ALA A 316 13.55 12.44 -0.86
C ALA A 316 12.12 11.91 -0.73
N ARG A 317 11.19 12.76 -0.30
CA ARG A 317 9.77 12.44 -0.18
C ARG A 317 9.14 12.14 -1.55
N GLU A 318 9.30 13.02 -2.53
CA GLU A 318 8.67 12.83 -3.84
C GLU A 318 9.16 11.56 -4.53
N ALA A 319 10.47 11.30 -4.49
CA ALA A 319 11.02 10.06 -5.03
C ALA A 319 10.50 8.83 -4.28
N ALA A 320 10.42 8.87 -2.95
CA ALA A 320 9.86 7.77 -2.15
C ALA A 320 8.37 7.54 -2.45
N LYS A 321 7.59 8.61 -2.65
CA LYS A 321 6.17 8.56 -3.03
C LYS A 321 5.99 7.88 -4.39
N ILE A 322 6.82 8.21 -5.37
CA ILE A 322 6.78 7.56 -6.69
C ILE A 322 7.10 6.07 -6.56
N ALA A 323 8.20 5.71 -5.89
CA ALA A 323 8.58 4.31 -5.66
C ALA A 323 7.45 3.54 -4.93
N HIS A 324 6.87 4.15 -3.90
CA HIS A 324 5.74 3.59 -3.16
C HIS A 324 4.50 3.41 -4.05
N SER A 325 4.14 4.40 -4.87
CA SER A 325 3.00 4.29 -5.79
C SER A 325 3.15 3.18 -6.84
N LEU A 326 4.39 2.80 -7.16
CA LEU A 326 4.73 1.68 -8.06
C LEU A 326 4.83 0.33 -7.32
N GLY A 327 4.40 0.26 -6.06
CA GLY A 327 4.34 -0.96 -5.26
C GLY A 327 5.65 -1.33 -4.55
N ARG A 328 6.69 -0.48 -4.55
CA ARG A 328 7.91 -0.73 -3.75
C ARG A 328 7.61 -0.55 -2.27
N ARG A 329 7.97 -1.55 -1.45
CA ARG A 329 7.65 -1.62 -0.01
C ARG A 329 8.82 -1.99 0.90
N THR A 330 10.06 -1.82 0.45
CA THR A 330 11.22 -2.01 1.35
C THR A 330 11.13 -1.11 2.58
N VAL A 331 11.85 -1.50 3.64
CA VAL A 331 12.02 -0.65 4.83
C VAL A 331 12.51 0.76 4.44
N THR A 332 13.43 0.87 3.47
CA THR A 332 13.95 2.16 3.00
C THR A 332 12.84 3.02 2.37
N THR A 333 12.10 2.47 1.40
CA THR A 333 11.03 3.21 0.72
C THR A 333 9.92 3.60 1.70
N ARG A 334 9.43 2.65 2.51
CA ARG A 334 8.39 2.92 3.51
C ARG A 334 8.82 3.99 4.51
N ARG A 335 10.05 3.88 5.04
CA ARG A 335 10.59 4.85 6.00
C ARG A 335 10.69 6.26 5.41
N ARG A 336 11.20 6.39 4.19
CA ARG A 336 11.36 7.71 3.55
C ARG A 336 10.03 8.34 3.20
N PHE A 337 9.08 7.52 2.74
CA PHE A 337 7.73 8.00 2.45
C PHE A 337 7.04 8.50 3.72
N LEU A 338 6.96 7.64 4.76
CA LEU A 338 6.31 7.98 6.02
C LEU A 338 6.97 9.17 6.75
N LEU A 339 8.31 9.17 6.87
CA LEU A 339 9.01 10.31 7.47
C LEU A 339 8.78 11.59 6.66
N GLY A 340 8.80 11.50 5.33
CA GLY A 340 8.46 12.62 4.45
C GLY A 340 7.08 13.20 4.75
N LEU A 341 6.05 12.36 4.88
CA LEU A 341 4.70 12.82 5.24
C LEU A 341 4.70 13.54 6.59
N THR A 342 5.35 12.97 7.62
CA THR A 342 5.39 13.59 8.96
C THR A 342 6.13 14.94 8.97
N GLN A 343 7.20 15.08 8.18
CA GLN A 343 8.01 16.30 8.10
C GLN A 343 7.31 17.43 7.34
N PHE A 344 6.42 17.09 6.41
CA PHE A 344 5.58 18.04 5.70
C PHE A 344 4.22 18.28 6.38
N ALA A 345 4.02 17.74 7.59
CA ALA A 345 2.78 17.84 8.37
C ALA A 345 1.54 17.25 7.67
N GLU A 346 1.72 16.20 6.88
CA GLU A 346 0.65 15.43 6.24
C GLU A 346 0.28 14.21 7.11
N TYR A 347 -0.08 14.45 8.38
CA TYR A 347 -0.33 13.37 9.35
C TYR A 347 -1.50 12.48 8.98
N ASP A 348 -2.56 13.01 8.37
CA ASP A 348 -3.73 12.22 8.01
C ASP A 348 -3.38 11.14 6.98
N VAL A 349 -2.58 11.52 5.97
CA VAL A 349 -2.05 10.58 4.98
C VAL A 349 -1.09 9.57 5.64
N ALA A 350 -0.24 10.03 6.58
CA ALA A 350 0.66 9.13 7.30
C ALA A 350 -0.10 8.12 8.17
N ARG A 351 -1.14 8.57 8.90
CA ARG A 351 -2.00 7.71 9.74
C ARG A 351 -2.76 6.71 8.89
N GLN A 352 -3.35 7.15 7.77
CA GLN A 352 -4.00 6.24 6.83
C GLN A 352 -3.01 5.19 6.30
N THR A 353 -1.82 5.60 5.89
CA THR A 353 -0.78 4.67 5.40
C THR A 353 -0.35 3.68 6.48
N ILE A 354 -0.20 4.14 7.74
CA ILE A 354 0.15 3.28 8.88
C ILE A 354 -0.99 2.31 9.21
N ALA A 355 -2.24 2.76 9.15
CA ALA A 355 -3.40 1.90 9.33
C ALA A 355 -3.45 0.80 8.26
N GLU A 356 -3.13 1.13 7.01
CA GLU A 356 -2.99 0.12 5.94
C GLU A 356 -1.82 -0.84 6.22
N TYR A 357 -0.69 -0.36 6.72
CA TYR A 357 0.41 -1.25 7.10
C TYR A 357 0.09 -2.14 8.29
N ARG A 358 -0.72 -1.68 9.25
CA ARG A 358 -1.19 -2.48 10.39
C ARG A 358 -2.02 -3.71 9.96
N GLN A 359 -2.62 -3.68 8.77
CA GLN A 359 -3.35 -4.81 8.20
C GLN A 359 -2.43 -5.96 7.75
N SER A 360 -1.11 -5.79 7.78
CA SER A 360 -0.14 -6.82 7.41
C SER A 360 1.11 -6.77 8.29
N ASP A 361 1.41 -7.89 8.95
CA ASP A 361 2.65 -8.05 9.73
C ASP A 361 3.92 -7.83 8.89
N ALA A 362 3.83 -7.97 7.56
CA ALA A 362 4.95 -7.73 6.66
C ALA A 362 5.37 -6.24 6.61
N PHE A 363 4.46 -5.31 6.90
CA PHE A 363 4.71 -3.88 6.80
C PHE A 363 4.62 -3.14 8.14
N TYR A 364 3.99 -3.70 9.16
CA TYR A 364 3.94 -3.09 10.49
C TYR A 364 5.11 -3.49 11.40
N ASP A 365 6.32 -3.22 10.91
CA ASP A 365 7.58 -3.48 11.60
C ASP A 365 7.95 -2.40 12.66
N GLN A 366 9.07 -2.62 13.34
CA GLN A 366 9.65 -1.66 14.30
C GLN A 366 9.83 -0.25 13.72
N MET A 367 10.19 -0.13 12.43
CA MET A 367 10.34 1.17 11.78
C MET A 367 9.00 1.90 11.70
N THR A 368 7.95 1.22 11.25
CA THR A 368 6.60 1.78 11.11
C THR A 368 6.01 2.14 12.46
N ARG A 369 6.17 1.27 13.47
CA ARG A 369 5.82 1.57 14.87
C ARG A 369 6.50 2.82 15.40
N GLY A 370 7.80 3.01 15.08
CA GLY A 370 8.55 4.20 15.47
C GLY A 370 8.01 5.49 14.84
N VAL A 371 7.62 5.45 13.56
CA VAL A 371 6.95 6.61 12.92
C VAL A 371 5.61 6.88 13.60
N GLU A 372 4.81 5.86 13.84
CA GLU A 372 3.51 6.01 14.49
C GLU A 372 3.62 6.59 15.89
N ALA A 373 4.54 6.08 16.71
CA ALA A 373 4.84 6.64 18.03
C ALA A 373 5.29 8.11 17.93
N THR A 374 6.03 8.48 16.87
CA THR A 374 6.40 9.88 16.62
C THR A 374 5.16 10.74 16.32
N ILE A 375 4.17 10.23 15.58
CA ILE A 375 2.92 10.96 15.31
C ILE A 375 2.13 11.16 16.61
N PHE A 376 1.91 10.11 17.40
CA PHE A 376 1.23 10.22 18.69
C PHE A 376 1.92 11.20 19.63
N TRP A 377 3.24 11.11 19.70
CA TRP A 377 4.05 12.04 20.47
C TRP A 377 3.81 13.50 20.04
N ARG A 378 3.71 13.77 18.73
CA ARG A 378 3.45 15.13 18.22
C ARG A 378 2.06 15.64 18.52
N ASP A 379 1.07 14.76 18.56
CA ASP A 379 -0.31 15.12 18.90
C ASP A 379 -0.50 15.37 20.40
N GLY A 380 0.57 15.29 21.20
CA GLY A 380 0.49 15.34 22.66
C GLY A 380 -0.10 14.07 23.27
N GLN A 381 -0.29 13.01 22.49
CA GLN A 381 -0.82 11.72 22.96
C GLN A 381 0.33 10.84 23.48
N TYR A 382 1.04 11.32 24.50
CA TYR A 382 2.26 10.68 25.00
C TYR A 382 2.00 9.29 25.58
N GLU A 383 0.84 9.08 26.23
CA GLU A 383 0.44 7.77 26.72
C GLU A 383 0.22 6.76 25.57
N ALA A 384 -0.36 7.19 24.46
CA ALA A 384 -0.54 6.33 23.29
C ALA A 384 0.81 5.95 22.66
N ALA A 385 1.73 6.91 22.53
CA ALA A 385 3.10 6.67 22.07
C ALA A 385 3.86 5.71 23.02
N TYR A 386 3.67 5.86 24.33
CA TYR A 386 4.22 4.99 25.35
C TYR A 386 3.72 3.55 25.17
N ARG A 387 2.40 3.34 25.14
CA ARG A 387 1.78 2.01 25.02
C ARG A 387 2.20 1.27 23.73
N LEU A 388 2.51 2.01 22.67
CA LEU A 388 3.02 1.47 21.39
C LEU A 388 4.44 0.89 21.46
N LEU A 389 5.20 1.25 22.49
CA LEU A 389 6.61 0.93 22.64
C LEU A 389 6.88 0.14 23.93
N PRO A 390 6.30 -1.07 24.11
CA PRO A 390 6.59 -1.91 25.25
C PRO A 390 8.03 -2.46 25.20
N ASP A 391 8.54 -2.92 26.35
CA ASP A 391 9.96 -3.26 26.54
C ASP A 391 10.46 -4.37 25.59
N ASP A 392 9.60 -5.31 25.21
CA ASP A 392 9.89 -6.38 24.26
C ASP A 392 10.06 -5.87 22.82
N VAL A 393 9.32 -4.81 22.45
CA VAL A 393 9.34 -4.21 21.10
C VAL A 393 10.55 -3.31 20.90
N ILE A 394 10.93 -2.54 21.93
CA ILE A 394 12.03 -1.57 21.82
C ILE A 394 13.42 -2.23 21.91
N LYS A 395 13.49 -3.46 22.43
CA LYS A 395 14.76 -4.15 22.69
C LYS A 395 15.59 -4.28 21.41
N GLY A 396 16.83 -3.80 21.45
CA GLY A 396 17.78 -3.88 20.34
C GLY A 396 17.56 -2.87 19.22
N ASP A 397 16.55 -2.00 19.29
CA ASP A 397 16.41 -0.87 18.36
C ASP A 397 16.70 0.48 19.03
N ARG A 398 17.79 1.11 18.58
CA ARG A 398 18.26 2.40 19.08
C ARG A 398 17.23 3.53 18.95
N ASN A 399 16.44 3.57 17.88
CA ASN A 399 15.48 4.64 17.67
C ASN A 399 14.23 4.43 18.52
N LEU A 400 13.78 3.19 18.68
CA LEU A 400 12.64 2.88 19.54
C LEU A 400 12.94 3.13 21.02
N LEU A 401 14.14 2.78 21.49
CA LEU A 401 14.60 3.14 22.84
C LEU A 401 14.60 4.66 23.05
N TYR A 402 15.08 5.42 22.06
CA TYR A 402 15.03 6.88 22.10
C TYR A 402 13.59 7.40 22.17
N LEU A 403 12.68 6.92 21.32
CA LEU A 403 11.28 7.36 21.31
C LEU A 403 10.55 7.00 22.61
N ARG A 404 10.82 5.83 23.18
CA ARG A 404 10.32 5.43 24.49
C ARG A 404 10.85 6.34 25.58
N ALA A 405 12.14 6.67 25.58
CA ALA A 405 12.72 7.62 26.53
C ALA A 405 12.10 9.00 26.43
N MET A 406 11.84 9.51 25.22
CA MET A 406 11.11 10.77 25.05
C MET A 406 9.69 10.64 25.61
N SER A 407 8.97 9.55 25.31
CA SER A 407 7.61 9.34 25.83
C SER A 407 7.59 9.33 27.37
N GLU A 408 8.54 8.67 28.03
CA GLU A 408 8.70 8.70 29.50
C GLU A 408 8.86 10.14 30.02
N LEU A 409 9.66 10.98 29.35
CA LEU A 409 9.90 12.37 29.80
C LEU A 409 8.67 13.26 29.64
N PHE A 410 7.92 13.10 28.56
CA PHE A 410 6.74 13.93 28.28
C PHE A 410 5.50 13.49 29.06
N MET A 411 5.41 12.21 29.45
CA MET A 411 4.43 11.78 30.46
C MET A 411 4.54 12.60 31.75
N VAL A 412 5.76 12.99 32.13
CA VAL A 412 5.97 13.84 33.32
C VAL A 412 5.42 15.25 33.12
N GLU A 413 5.51 15.79 31.91
CA GLU A 413 5.00 17.11 31.56
C GLU A 413 3.46 17.12 31.55
N GLU A 414 2.84 16.09 30.97
CA GLU A 414 1.39 15.88 30.97
C GLU A 414 0.84 15.73 32.39
N LEU A 415 1.52 14.96 33.24
CA LEU A 415 1.18 14.84 34.67
C LEU A 415 1.28 16.19 35.38
N TRP A 416 2.28 17.01 35.05
CA TRP A 416 2.48 18.32 35.68
C TRP A 416 1.39 19.32 35.28
N LEU A 417 1.04 19.36 33.99
CA LEU A 417 -0.01 20.22 33.45
C LEU A 417 -1.40 19.85 33.96
N SER A 418 -1.70 18.56 34.09
CA SER A 418 -3.02 18.07 34.52
C SER A 418 -3.27 18.25 36.02
N THR A 419 -2.23 18.22 36.85
CA THR A 419 -2.37 18.23 38.32
C THR A 419 -1.91 19.53 38.98
N GLY A 420 -1.23 20.42 38.25
CA GLY A 420 -0.56 21.60 38.82
C GLY A 420 0.63 21.27 39.71
N ALA A 421 0.89 19.97 39.95
CA ALA A 421 2.01 19.41 40.69
C ALA A 421 2.07 17.90 40.42
N ALA A 422 2.95 17.45 39.51
CA ALA A 422 3.17 16.01 39.39
C ALA A 422 3.77 15.48 40.70
N PRO A 423 3.34 14.32 41.24
CA PRO A 423 3.98 13.73 42.40
C PRO A 423 5.48 13.59 42.16
N ALA A 424 6.29 14.24 43.00
CA ALA A 424 7.74 14.36 42.79
C ALA A 424 8.41 13.00 42.57
N MET A 425 7.90 11.96 43.25
CA MET A 425 8.40 10.58 43.15
C MET A 425 8.11 9.93 41.79
N GLN A 426 6.88 10.02 41.27
CA GLN A 426 6.53 9.46 39.95
C GLN A 426 7.29 10.17 38.83
N SER A 427 7.45 11.49 38.94
CA SER A 427 8.23 12.30 38.01
C SER A 427 9.69 11.86 37.95
N GLN A 428 10.30 11.60 39.11
CA GLN A 428 11.69 11.16 39.20
C GLN A 428 11.89 9.80 38.54
N ASP A 429 11.01 8.83 38.79
CA ASP A 429 11.09 7.48 38.22
C ASP A 429 11.06 7.49 36.69
N HIS A 430 10.17 8.29 36.08
CA HIS A 430 10.10 8.44 34.63
C HIS A 430 11.38 9.04 34.04
N ILE A 431 11.97 10.05 34.69
CA ILE A 431 13.21 10.68 34.22
C ILE A 431 14.40 9.70 34.35
N GLU A 432 14.44 8.90 35.42
CA GLU A 432 15.46 7.87 35.61
C GLU A 432 15.34 6.74 34.59
N ARG A 433 14.14 6.27 34.31
CA ARG A 433 13.89 5.31 33.21
C ARG A 433 14.34 5.88 31.86
N ALA A 434 14.00 7.14 31.57
CA ALA A 434 14.42 7.79 30.34
C ALA A 434 15.96 7.87 30.21
N ARG A 435 16.67 8.19 31.30
CA ARG A 435 18.15 8.19 31.34
C ARG A 435 18.69 6.82 30.95
N ASP A 436 18.15 5.75 31.53
CA ASP A 436 18.65 4.40 31.34
C ASP A 436 18.36 3.90 29.91
N LEU A 437 17.16 4.17 29.39
CA LEU A 437 16.81 3.91 27.99
C LEU A 437 17.73 4.64 27.00
N LEU A 438 18.07 5.92 27.26
CA LEU A 438 19.00 6.67 26.41
C LEU A 438 20.43 6.09 26.48
N ARG A 439 20.87 5.59 27.63
CA ARG A 439 22.16 4.90 27.77
C ARG A 439 22.18 3.59 26.99
N ASP A 440 21.12 2.80 27.09
CA ASP A 440 20.97 1.56 26.33
C ASP A 440 20.97 1.84 24.83
N ALA A 441 20.26 2.89 24.39
CA ALA A 441 20.27 3.34 23.00
C ALA A 441 21.68 3.72 22.52
N LEU A 442 22.49 4.38 23.35
CA LEU A 442 23.88 4.72 23.04
C LEU A 442 24.83 3.52 23.04
N ALA A 443 24.50 2.45 23.76
CA ALA A 443 25.28 1.21 23.78
C ALA A 443 25.15 0.43 22.46
N ILE A 444 24.03 0.59 21.74
CA ILE A 444 23.80 -0.06 20.44
C ILE A 444 24.69 0.57 19.36
N ARG A 445 25.75 -0.14 18.98
CA ARG A 445 26.62 0.23 17.84
C ARG A 445 25.92 -0.06 16.51
N ARG A 446 25.71 0.98 15.69
CA ARG A 446 25.30 0.86 14.29
C ARG A 446 26.30 1.60 13.41
N ALA A 447 26.63 1.05 12.25
CA ALA A 447 27.40 1.74 11.23
C ALA A 447 26.62 2.97 10.72
N GLY A 448 27.32 4.09 10.49
CA GLY A 448 26.72 5.33 9.96
C GLY A 448 26.81 6.52 10.91
N GLU A 449 25.79 7.37 10.87
CA GLU A 449 25.78 8.65 11.60
C GLU A 449 25.81 8.43 13.12
N PRO A 450 26.73 9.09 13.85
CA PRO A 450 26.80 8.97 15.29
C PRO A 450 25.49 9.47 15.93
N PRO A 451 25.01 8.87 17.02
CA PRO A 451 23.69 9.16 17.61
C PRO A 451 23.69 10.47 18.41
N TRP A 452 24.13 11.56 17.80
CA TRP A 452 24.34 12.85 18.43
C TRP A 452 23.08 13.39 19.10
N TRP A 453 21.89 13.15 18.52
CA TRP A 453 20.62 13.59 19.10
C TRP A 453 20.33 12.87 20.43
N ILE A 454 20.66 11.58 20.53
CA ILE A 454 20.50 10.80 21.77
C ILE A 454 21.45 11.34 22.84
N MET A 455 22.68 11.73 22.46
CA MET A 455 23.66 12.28 23.40
C MET A 455 23.22 13.64 23.96
N VAL A 456 22.69 14.53 23.12
CA VAL A 456 22.15 15.82 23.58
C VAL A 456 20.96 15.61 24.51
N ASN A 457 20.08 14.66 24.19
CA ASN A 457 18.95 14.33 25.06
C ASN A 457 19.37 13.68 26.37
N LEU A 458 20.40 12.83 26.36
CA LEU A 458 20.95 12.28 27.60
C LEU A 458 21.51 13.41 28.48
N PHE A 459 22.23 14.36 27.90
CA PHE A 459 22.72 15.53 28.63
C PHE A 459 21.57 16.34 29.24
N TRP A 460 20.50 16.58 28.46
CA TRP A 460 19.28 17.23 28.94
C TRP A 460 18.64 16.49 30.13
N VAL A 461 18.48 15.18 30.03
CA VAL A 461 17.95 14.34 31.12
C VAL A 461 18.84 14.39 32.37
N LEU A 462 20.16 14.36 32.21
CA LEU A 462 21.09 14.47 33.34
C LEU A 462 21.01 15.84 34.03
N ARG A 463 20.71 16.91 33.30
CA ARG A 463 20.43 18.23 33.88
C ARG A 463 19.14 18.23 34.69
N LEU A 464 18.07 17.59 34.20
CA LEU A 464 16.83 17.42 34.96
C LEU A 464 17.05 16.64 36.26
N LEU A 465 17.89 15.60 36.23
CA LEU A 465 18.27 14.81 37.41
C LEU A 465 19.29 15.52 38.34
N LYS A 466 19.70 16.75 38.03
CA LYS A 466 20.72 17.50 38.80
C LYS A 466 22.00 16.68 39.02
N ALA A 467 22.44 15.97 37.99
CA ALA A 467 23.62 15.11 38.06
C ALA A 467 24.90 15.87 38.48
N ARG A 468 25.89 15.14 39.00
CA ARG A 468 27.16 15.72 39.44
C ARG A 468 27.85 16.50 38.32
N ARG A 469 28.40 17.68 38.65
CA ARG A 469 29.08 18.59 37.70
C ARG A 469 30.12 17.90 36.81
N ARG A 470 30.92 16.97 37.39
CA ARG A 470 31.93 16.20 36.63
C ARG A 470 31.30 15.35 35.53
N THR A 471 30.18 14.69 35.82
CA THR A 471 29.44 13.86 34.85
C THR A 471 28.85 14.73 33.75
N LEU A 472 28.25 15.86 34.11
CA LEU A 472 27.71 16.83 33.14
C LEU A 472 28.80 17.34 32.18
N GLU A 473 29.96 17.77 32.70
CA GLU A 473 31.06 18.27 31.86
C GLU A 473 31.59 17.19 30.89
N GLN A 474 31.64 15.94 31.33
CA GLN A 474 32.07 14.82 30.50
C GLN A 474 31.09 14.57 29.34
N GLU A 475 29.79 14.47 29.63
CA GLU A 475 28.77 14.23 28.60
C GLU A 475 28.61 15.44 27.68
N PHE A 476 28.73 16.67 28.19
CA PHE A 476 28.74 17.89 27.37
C PHE A 476 29.87 17.83 26.32
N LYS A 477 31.12 17.60 26.76
CA LYS A 477 32.28 17.52 25.84
C LYS A 477 32.10 16.41 24.81
N ARG A 478 31.54 15.27 25.22
CA ARG A 478 31.28 14.14 24.34
C ARG A 478 30.24 14.50 23.26
N ALA A 479 29.12 15.12 23.65
CA ALA A 479 28.07 15.55 22.74
C ALA A 479 28.55 16.68 21.80
N GLU A 480 29.26 17.67 22.33
CA GLU A 480 29.84 18.77 21.56
C GLU A 480 30.80 18.26 20.48
N ALA A 481 31.74 17.38 20.84
CA ALA A 481 32.73 16.87 19.89
C ALA A 481 32.05 16.14 18.71
N VAL A 482 31.03 15.34 18.99
CA VAL A 482 30.27 14.61 17.96
C VAL A 482 29.44 15.57 17.11
N LEU A 483 28.71 16.52 17.71
CA LEU A 483 27.92 17.50 16.97
C LEU A 483 28.80 18.36 16.05
N ARG A 484 29.94 18.85 16.54
CA ARG A 484 30.88 19.61 15.71
C ARG A 484 31.39 18.79 14.53
N LYS A 485 31.66 17.50 14.72
CA LYS A 485 32.02 16.59 13.62
C LYS A 485 30.88 16.50 12.59
N VAL A 486 29.65 16.22 13.05
CA VAL A 486 28.48 16.07 12.18
C VAL A 486 28.18 17.35 11.40
N MET A 487 28.25 18.51 12.05
CA MET A 487 28.03 19.81 11.40
C MET A 487 29.10 20.11 10.32
N ARG A 488 30.35 19.71 10.53
CA ARG A 488 31.40 19.80 9.51
C ARG A 488 31.15 18.88 8.32
N GLU A 489 30.75 17.64 8.59
CA GLU A 489 30.46 16.64 7.56
C GLU A 489 29.15 16.93 6.82
N ASN A 490 28.20 17.61 7.45
CA ASN A 490 26.86 17.88 6.92
C ASN A 490 26.52 19.39 7.00
N PRO A 491 27.26 20.25 6.28
CA PRO A 491 27.11 21.69 6.39
C PRO A 491 25.74 22.22 5.96
N ASN A 492 24.88 21.41 5.34
CA ASN A 492 23.57 21.84 4.87
C ASN A 492 22.41 21.37 5.78
N LYS A 493 22.68 20.62 6.85
CA LYS A 493 21.63 20.17 7.78
C LYS A 493 21.39 21.19 8.88
N GLY A 494 20.17 21.72 8.99
CA GLY A 494 19.78 22.64 10.06
C GLY A 494 19.64 21.97 11.41
N THR A 495 19.14 20.73 11.44
CA THR A 495 18.81 20.00 12.67
C THR A 495 20.01 19.83 13.63
N PRO A 496 21.22 19.40 13.21
CA PRO A 496 22.37 19.32 14.11
C PRO A 496 22.75 20.67 14.73
N ARG A 497 22.59 21.78 13.99
CA ARG A 497 22.89 23.13 14.50
C ARG A 497 21.92 23.56 15.58
N LEU A 498 20.63 23.33 15.36
CA LEU A 498 19.60 23.62 16.36
C LEU A 498 19.85 22.82 17.64
N TYR A 499 20.24 21.54 17.53
CA TYR A 499 20.60 20.73 18.70
C TYR A 499 21.90 21.18 19.37
N PHE A 500 22.83 21.76 18.63
CA PHE A 500 24.03 22.36 19.22
C PHE A 500 23.70 23.63 20.02
N LEU A 501 22.80 24.48 19.50
CA LEU A 501 22.26 25.62 20.24
C LEU A 501 21.51 25.15 21.50
N LEU A 502 20.68 24.11 21.41
CA LEU A 502 20.03 23.48 22.56
C LEU A 502 21.05 23.00 23.60
N LEU A 503 22.13 22.33 23.17
CA LEU A 503 23.18 21.83 24.06
C LEU A 503 23.85 22.98 24.84
N LEU A 504 24.22 24.06 24.14
CA LEU A 504 24.83 25.25 24.75
C LEU A 504 23.88 25.95 25.74
N ALA A 505 22.60 26.07 25.37
CA ALA A 505 21.58 26.65 26.24
C ALA A 505 21.34 25.79 27.48
N THR A 506 21.27 24.46 27.32
CA THR A 506 21.04 23.50 28.42
C THR A 506 22.18 23.51 29.46
N ASP A 507 23.41 23.85 29.04
CA ASP A 507 24.56 24.02 29.94
C ASP A 507 24.79 25.48 30.39
N ASP A 508 23.91 26.42 30.03
CA ASP A 508 24.01 27.84 30.37
C ASP A 508 25.28 28.54 29.82
N ARG A 509 25.77 28.13 28.63
CA ARG A 509 26.98 28.68 27.99
C ARG A 509 26.70 29.90 27.13
N ARG A 510 26.28 31.00 27.76
CA ARG A 510 25.82 32.22 27.10
C ARG A 510 26.74 32.76 25.98
N ALA A 511 28.00 33.04 26.29
CA ALA A 511 28.92 33.64 25.31
C ALA A 511 29.18 32.73 24.09
N ALA A 512 29.28 31.41 24.31
CA ALA A 512 29.46 30.44 23.23
C ALA A 512 28.19 30.30 22.38
N PHE A 513 27.01 30.34 23.02
CA PHE A 513 25.72 30.33 22.34
C PHE A 513 25.55 31.56 21.44
N ASP A 514 25.80 32.77 21.96
CA ASP A 514 25.70 34.00 21.17
C ASP A 514 26.67 33.99 19.98
N ALA A 515 27.93 33.58 20.20
CA ALA A 515 28.92 33.46 19.14
C ALA A 515 28.48 32.49 18.03
N GLU A 516 27.86 31.36 18.39
CA GLU A 516 27.35 30.38 17.43
C GLU A 516 26.13 30.94 16.66
N VAL A 517 25.16 31.58 17.34
CA VAL A 517 24.01 32.22 16.68
C VAL A 517 24.47 33.27 15.67
N GLU A 518 25.39 34.15 16.05
CA GLU A 518 25.94 35.18 15.15
C GLU A 518 26.72 34.56 13.98
N GLY A 519 27.49 33.50 14.24
CA GLY A 519 28.19 32.74 13.19
C GLY A 519 27.23 32.12 12.18
N LEU A 520 26.14 31.52 12.67
CA LEU A 520 25.11 30.91 11.84
C LEU A 520 24.38 31.95 10.97
N ILE A 521 24.00 33.10 11.54
CA ILE A 521 23.36 34.20 10.81
C ILE A 521 24.28 34.73 9.70
N LYS A 522 25.56 34.99 10.02
CA LYS A 522 26.55 35.49 9.05
C LYS A 522 26.82 34.52 7.90
N SER A 523 26.78 33.22 8.16
CA SER A 523 27.11 32.20 7.17
C SER A 523 26.16 32.17 5.96
N SER A 524 25.02 32.85 6.01
CA SER A 524 24.03 32.98 4.91
C SER A 524 23.55 31.66 4.30
N ARG A 525 23.80 30.53 4.95
CA ARG A 525 23.35 29.22 4.50
C ARG A 525 21.91 29.03 4.97
N SER A 526 20.96 29.31 4.08
CA SER A 526 19.57 28.87 4.25
C SER A 526 19.54 27.34 4.29
N VAL A 527 19.64 26.78 5.49
CA VAL A 527 19.53 25.34 5.72
C VAL A 527 18.06 24.97 5.91
N PRO A 528 17.57 23.87 5.32
CA PRO A 528 16.23 23.38 5.63
C PRO A 528 16.17 22.90 7.08
N LEU A 529 15.10 23.28 7.78
CA LEU A 529 14.82 22.86 9.14
C LEU A 529 13.33 22.52 9.29
N ALA A 530 13.04 21.29 9.72
CA ALA A 530 11.66 20.90 9.99
C ALA A 530 11.16 21.61 11.27
N LEU A 531 9.98 22.23 11.21
CA LEU A 531 9.39 22.94 12.35
C LEU A 531 9.19 22.02 13.57
N GLU A 532 8.99 20.72 13.32
CA GLU A 532 8.94 19.70 14.37
C GLU A 532 10.17 19.68 15.28
N THR A 533 11.34 19.99 14.71
CA THR A 533 12.60 19.98 15.45
C THR A 533 12.69 21.24 16.32
N VAL A 534 12.07 22.33 15.88
CA VAL A 534 11.97 23.60 16.62
C VAL A 534 11.05 23.43 17.82
N ASP A 535 9.87 22.84 17.63
CA ASP A 535 8.89 22.55 18.69
C ASP A 535 9.54 21.70 19.80
N MET A 536 10.25 20.64 19.42
CA MET A 536 11.00 19.78 20.35
C MET A 536 12.04 20.56 21.18
N VAL A 537 12.67 21.58 20.62
CA VAL A 537 13.72 22.36 21.30
C VAL A 537 13.11 23.40 22.21
N TYR A 538 12.01 24.02 21.77
CA TYR A 538 11.19 24.91 22.59
C TYR A 538 10.77 24.22 23.89
N VAL A 539 10.08 23.08 23.76
CA VAL A 539 9.52 22.39 24.93
C VAL A 539 10.62 21.97 25.91
N ARG A 540 11.75 21.45 25.42
CA ARG A 540 12.87 21.07 26.31
C ARG A 540 13.46 22.24 27.11
N LEU A 541 13.60 23.40 26.48
CA LEU A 541 14.11 24.61 27.15
C LEU A 541 13.11 25.12 28.18
N GLU A 542 11.82 25.09 27.83
CA GLU A 542 10.73 25.47 28.72
C GLU A 542 10.66 24.53 29.94
N THR A 543 10.75 23.21 29.73
CA THR A 543 10.75 22.21 30.81
C THR A 543 11.93 22.39 31.78
N LEU A 544 13.11 22.79 31.28
CA LEU A 544 14.24 23.12 32.16
C LEU A 544 13.99 24.41 32.97
N TYR A 545 13.35 25.39 32.35
CA TYR A 545 13.03 26.68 32.98
C TYR A 545 11.99 26.52 34.08
N GLN A 546 10.88 25.84 33.79
CA GLN A 546 9.81 25.55 34.76
C GLN A 546 10.29 24.73 35.97
N ARG A 547 11.45 24.09 35.89
CA ARG A 547 12.06 23.28 36.96
C ARG A 547 13.25 23.95 37.63
N ASP A 548 13.45 25.26 37.41
CA ASP A 548 14.54 26.05 37.95
C ASP A 548 15.95 25.51 37.59
N VAL A 549 16.07 24.80 36.47
CA VAL A 549 17.34 24.26 35.97
C VAL A 549 18.01 25.22 34.99
N LEU A 550 17.21 25.97 34.23
CA LEU A 550 17.64 27.01 33.28
C LEU A 550 17.23 28.38 33.80
N ARG A 551 18.17 29.33 33.85
CA ARG A 551 17.92 30.67 34.43
C ARG A 551 17.33 31.67 33.44
N ASP A 552 17.85 31.68 32.21
CA ASP A 552 17.55 32.72 31.21
C ASP A 552 16.97 32.09 29.93
N TYR A 553 15.79 31.48 30.06
CA TYR A 553 15.05 30.90 28.94
C TYR A 553 14.82 31.92 27.82
N GLY A 554 14.42 33.15 28.18
CA GLY A 554 14.12 34.22 27.24
C GLY A 554 15.30 34.55 26.34
N HIS A 555 16.52 34.65 26.90
CA HIS A 555 17.72 34.91 26.10
C HIS A 555 18.00 33.80 25.07
N TYR A 556 17.99 32.54 25.49
CA TYR A 556 18.28 31.42 24.59
C TYR A 556 17.21 31.24 23.52
N TRP A 557 15.94 31.33 23.88
CA TRP A 557 14.85 31.22 22.91
C TRP A 557 14.86 32.38 21.91
N ALA A 558 15.11 33.61 22.38
CA ALA A 558 15.25 34.77 21.50
C ALA A 558 16.43 34.60 20.52
N GLY A 559 17.56 34.06 20.96
CA GLY A 559 18.69 33.75 20.09
C GLY A 559 18.37 32.70 19.02
N ILE A 560 17.68 31.63 19.38
CA ILE A 560 17.19 30.63 18.41
C ILE A 560 16.23 31.29 17.42
N CYS A 561 15.27 32.08 17.88
CA CYS A 561 14.32 32.80 17.02
C CYS A 561 15.03 33.77 16.08
N ARG A 562 16.08 34.46 16.53
CA ARG A 562 16.91 35.32 15.65
C ARG A 562 17.51 34.51 14.52
N TRP A 563 18.10 33.35 14.81
CA TRP A 563 18.63 32.47 13.76
C TRP A 563 17.54 31.95 12.82
N LEU A 564 16.40 31.50 13.34
CA LEU A 564 15.30 30.94 12.55
C LEU A 564 14.75 31.90 11.49
N ARG A 565 14.83 33.23 11.70
CA ARG A 565 14.46 34.24 10.68
C ARG A 565 15.29 34.17 9.40
N HIS A 566 16.46 33.52 9.46
CA HIS A 566 17.39 33.34 8.34
C HIS A 566 17.45 31.90 7.81
N VAL A 567 16.55 31.03 8.28
CA VAL A 567 16.53 29.60 7.96
C VAL A 567 15.27 29.28 7.14
N ARG A 568 15.39 28.39 6.14
CA ARG A 568 14.21 27.89 5.43
C ARG A 568 13.54 26.81 6.27
N THR A 569 12.34 27.08 6.77
CA THR A 569 11.57 26.10 7.53
C THR A 569 10.71 25.24 6.60
N ILE A 570 10.45 23.99 7.00
CA ILE A 570 9.59 23.03 6.31
C ILE A 570 8.56 22.47 7.31
N GLY A 571 7.32 22.30 6.85
CA GLY A 571 6.20 21.75 7.63
C GLY A 571 5.29 22.83 8.23
N ARG A 572 4.41 22.42 9.14
CA ARG A 572 3.60 23.33 9.99
C ARG A 572 4.07 23.25 11.44
N LEU A 573 4.03 24.38 12.14
CA LEU A 573 4.06 24.42 13.60
C LEU A 573 2.85 23.63 14.08
N VAL A 574 3.09 22.59 14.88
CA VAL A 574 2.00 21.96 15.62
C VAL A 574 1.82 22.83 16.84
N ARG A 575 0.69 23.54 16.93
CA ARG A 575 0.32 24.19 18.19
C ARG A 575 0.24 23.06 19.23
N PRO A 576 1.01 23.11 20.32
CA PRO A 576 0.63 22.36 21.51
C PRO A 576 -0.82 22.75 21.79
N THR A 577 -1.71 21.77 21.86
CA THR A 577 -3.12 21.98 22.23
C THR A 577 -3.28 22.40 23.69
N THR A 578 -2.18 22.68 24.39
CA THR A 578 -2.20 23.36 25.68
C THR A 578 -2.65 24.81 25.47
N ALA A 579 -3.93 25.00 25.79
CA ALA A 579 -4.62 26.27 25.86
C ALA A 579 -3.96 27.19 26.89
N THR A 580 -2.87 27.88 26.54
CA THR A 580 -2.56 29.21 27.06
C THR A 580 -1.55 29.91 26.16
N GLN A 581 -2.08 30.78 25.30
CA GLN A 581 -1.49 32.02 24.79
C GLN A 581 0.04 32.10 24.63
N MET A 582 0.51 32.11 23.38
CA MET A 582 1.68 32.90 22.99
C MET A 582 1.28 33.87 21.89
N GLN A 583 0.93 35.09 22.32
CA GLN A 583 1.15 36.33 21.58
C GLN A 583 2.63 36.69 21.64
#